data_AF-A0A517NCW1-F1
#
_entry.id   AF-A0A517NCW1-F1
#
_cell.length_a   1.000
_cell.length_b   1.000
_cell.length_c   1.000
_cell.angle_alpha   90.00
_cell.angle_beta   90.00
_cell.angle_gamma   90.00
#
_symmetry.space_group_name_H-M   'P 1'
#
loop_
_entity.id
_entity.type
_entity.pdbx_description
1 polymer ?
#
loop_
_entity_poly.entity_id
_entity_poly.type
_entity_poly.pdbx_seq_one_letter_code
_entity_poly.pdbx_strand_id
1 'polypeptide(L)'
;MNTKTKAPSKTAITVAARIAGEDIAKGDYITILSEIIEVPSFLWDCASVSLPIDEPVRTRYLPRAAGKPHKVVAVCLPFVYAKRPKGKLIAFDTRQQQLVRLDRRNGRSLWKQMRKAKKKHDR
;
A
#
# COMPACT_ATOMS: atom_id res chain seq x y z
N MET A 1 -36.66 -31.01 19.43
CA MET A 1 -35.95 -30.78 18.15
C MET A 1 -35.46 -29.34 18.14
N ASN A 2 -34.18 -29.10 18.44
CA ASN A 2 -33.65 -27.74 18.53
C ASN A 2 -33.01 -27.34 17.20
N THR A 3 -33.73 -26.54 16.44
CA THR A 3 -33.25 -25.89 15.21
C THR A 3 -32.26 -24.79 15.58
N LYS A 4 -30.96 -25.11 15.53
CA LYS A 4 -29.91 -24.07 15.50
C LYS A 4 -29.95 -23.39 14.14
N THR A 5 -30.68 -22.28 14.05
CA THR A 5 -30.60 -21.34 12.94
C THR A 5 -29.17 -20.80 12.87
N LYS A 6 -28.34 -21.35 11.96
CA LYS A 6 -27.05 -20.75 11.60
C LYS A 6 -27.35 -19.42 10.89
N ALA A 7 -27.29 -18.32 11.62
CA ALA A 7 -27.24 -17.01 11.02
C ALA A 7 -26.04 -16.95 10.05
N PRO A 8 -26.18 -16.38 8.84
CA PRO A 8 -25.06 -16.17 7.96
C PRO A 8 -24.05 -15.28 8.68
N SER A 9 -22.83 -15.78 8.92
CA SER A 9 -21.77 -14.99 9.52
C SER A 9 -21.42 -13.86 8.56
N LYS A 10 -21.97 -12.65 8.78
CA LYS A 10 -21.53 -11.43 8.08
C LYS A 10 -20.01 -11.39 8.20
N THR A 11 -19.30 -11.47 7.08
CA THR A 11 -17.85 -11.39 7.09
C THR A 11 -17.48 -10.04 7.67
N ALA A 12 -16.85 -10.04 8.85
CA ALA A 12 -16.54 -8.81 9.56
C ALA A 12 -15.65 -7.92 8.67
N ILE A 13 -16.14 -6.72 8.35
CA ILE A 13 -15.37 -5.73 7.60
C ILE A 13 -14.28 -5.22 8.53
N THR A 14 -13.02 -5.30 8.10
CA THR A 14 -11.87 -4.78 8.84
C THR A 14 -11.31 -3.56 8.13
N VAL A 15 -10.96 -2.52 8.88
CA VAL A 15 -10.42 -1.27 8.34
C VAL A 15 -8.90 -1.39 8.16
N ALA A 16 -8.37 -0.91 7.04
CA ALA A 16 -6.95 -0.66 6.89
C ALA A 16 -6.63 0.73 7.45
N ALA A 17 -5.65 0.81 8.35
CA ALA A 17 -5.34 2.06 9.06
C ALA A 17 -4.02 2.66 8.56
N ARG A 18 -3.96 4.00 8.49
CA ARG A 18 -2.70 4.71 8.24
C ARG A 18 -1.71 4.36 9.34
N ILE A 19 -0.44 4.21 8.96
CA ILE A 19 0.63 3.89 9.89
C ILE A 19 1.80 4.85 9.68
N ALA A 20 2.40 5.31 10.79
CA ALA A 20 3.64 6.09 10.77
C ALA A 20 4.83 5.17 10.46
N GLY A 21 5.97 5.72 10.03
CA GLY A 21 7.12 4.90 9.63
C GLY A 21 7.66 4.07 10.78
N GLU A 22 7.80 4.72 11.93
CA GLU A 22 8.29 4.21 13.22
C GLU A 22 7.45 3.06 13.79
N ASP A 23 6.16 3.01 13.46
CA ASP A 23 5.26 1.95 13.92
C ASP A 23 5.31 0.69 13.05
N ILE A 24 5.97 0.74 11.88
CA ILE A 24 6.01 -0.38 10.93
C ILE A 24 6.97 -1.45 11.45
N ALA A 25 6.49 -2.70 11.50
CA ALA A 25 7.27 -3.83 11.98
C ALA A 25 7.45 -4.91 10.91
N LYS A 26 8.53 -5.67 11.04
CA LYS A 26 8.78 -6.86 10.21
C LYS A 26 7.60 -7.84 10.33
N GLY A 27 7.10 -8.28 9.18
CA GLY A 27 5.98 -9.21 9.10
C GLY A 27 4.62 -8.55 8.98
N ASP A 28 4.53 -7.22 9.07
CA ASP A 28 3.31 -6.49 8.73
C ASP A 28 2.94 -6.67 7.26
N TYR A 29 1.64 -6.52 6.99
CA TYR A 29 1.10 -6.43 5.65
C TYR A 29 0.67 -4.99 5.40
N ILE A 30 1.36 -4.32 4.48
CA ILE A 30 1.13 -2.92 4.16
C ILE A 30 0.69 -2.76 2.71
N THR A 31 0.03 -1.65 2.41
CA THR A 31 -0.18 -1.20 1.02
C THR A 31 -0.05 0.32 0.93
N ILE A 32 0.07 0.82 -0.29
CA ILE A 32 0.16 2.26 -0.54
C ILE A 32 -1.25 2.85 -0.51
N LEU A 33 -1.42 3.92 0.25
CA LEU A 33 -2.63 4.73 0.27
C LEU A 33 -2.54 5.91 -0.69
N SER A 34 -1.40 6.59 -0.74
CA SER A 34 -1.13 7.68 -1.65
C SER A 34 0.37 7.87 -1.85
N GLU A 35 0.72 8.56 -2.92
CA GLU A 35 2.09 8.89 -3.27
C GLU A 35 2.19 10.37 -3.64
N ILE A 36 3.30 10.99 -3.26
CA ILE A 36 3.64 12.36 -3.61
C ILE A 36 4.69 12.31 -4.71
N ILE A 37 4.44 13.02 -5.80
CA ILE A 37 5.42 13.28 -6.85
C ILE A 37 5.76 14.76 -6.87
N GLU A 38 7.02 15.04 -7.20
CA GLU A 38 7.55 16.39 -7.41
C GLU A 38 7.87 16.53 -8.89
N VAL A 39 7.45 17.65 -9.44
CA VAL A 39 7.38 17.87 -10.88
C VAL A 39 7.52 19.38 -11.09
N PRO A 40 8.34 19.84 -12.06
CA PRO A 40 8.57 21.27 -12.25
C PRO A 40 7.28 22.04 -12.55
N SER A 41 7.22 23.28 -12.08
CA SER A 41 6.04 24.14 -12.22
C SER A 41 5.62 24.36 -13.68
N PHE A 42 6.57 24.39 -14.62
CA PHE A 42 6.25 24.61 -16.04
C PHE A 42 5.34 23.55 -16.68
N LEU A 43 5.17 22.39 -16.03
CA LEU A 43 4.22 21.35 -16.43
C LEU A 43 2.78 21.63 -15.97
N TRP A 44 2.56 22.66 -15.14
CA TRP A 44 1.26 23.14 -14.70
C TRP A 44 0.91 24.40 -15.48
N ASP A 45 -0.03 24.28 -16.42
CA ASP A 45 -0.55 25.44 -17.16
C ASP A 45 -1.10 26.46 -16.15
N CYS A 46 -0.67 27.73 -16.27
CA CYS A 46 -0.85 28.83 -15.31
C CYS A 46 0.14 28.97 -14.13
N ALA A 47 1.05 28.02 -13.87
CA ALA A 47 2.04 28.18 -12.78
C ALA A 47 3.15 29.19 -13.11
N SER A 48 3.39 29.48 -14.39
CA SER A 48 4.39 30.45 -14.86
C SER A 48 4.13 31.89 -14.42
N VAL A 49 2.90 32.21 -13.99
CA VAL A 49 2.53 33.55 -13.50
C VAL A 49 2.93 33.74 -12.03
N SER A 50 3.01 32.65 -11.25
CA SER A 50 3.16 32.70 -9.80
C SER A 50 4.39 31.96 -9.25
N LEU A 51 5.02 31.07 -10.04
CA LEU A 51 6.16 30.26 -9.62
C LEU A 51 7.30 30.31 -10.65
N PRO A 52 8.57 30.27 -10.21
CA PRO A 52 9.70 30.01 -11.09
C PRO A 52 9.54 28.68 -11.84
N ILE A 53 10.02 28.62 -13.08
CA ILE A 53 9.91 27.46 -13.99
C ILE A 53 10.40 26.15 -13.34
N ASP A 54 11.49 26.22 -12.58
CA ASP A 54 12.12 25.06 -11.94
C ASP A 54 11.61 24.78 -10.52
N GLU A 55 10.65 25.57 -10.03
CA GLU A 55 10.06 25.37 -8.70
C GLU A 55 9.28 24.04 -8.67
N PRO A 56 9.56 23.12 -7.74
CA PRO A 56 8.89 21.83 -7.68
C PRO A 56 7.47 21.95 -7.12
N VAL A 57 6.48 21.53 -7.91
CA VAL A 57 5.09 21.39 -7.46
C VAL A 57 4.86 19.98 -6.93
N ARG A 58 4.38 19.89 -5.68
CA ARG A 58 4.06 18.60 -5.02
C ARG A 58 2.62 18.20 -5.30
N THR A 59 2.42 17.10 -6.03
CA THR A 59 1.09 16.53 -6.26
C THR A 59 0.93 15.19 -5.55
N ARG A 60 -0.19 15.02 -4.83
CA ARG A 60 -0.57 13.74 -4.23
C ARG A 60 -1.52 12.99 -5.16
N TYR A 61 -1.24 11.72 -5.42
CA TYR A 61 -2.11 10.85 -6.23
C TYR A 61 -2.27 9.45 -5.62
N LEU A 62 -3.26 8.72 -6.12
CA LEU A 62 -3.51 7.32 -5.77
C LEU A 62 -2.85 6.40 -6.81
N PRO A 63 -1.79 5.66 -6.46
CA PRO A 63 -1.10 4.81 -7.44
C PRO A 63 -1.94 3.60 -7.83
N ARG A 64 -1.81 3.11 -9.08
CA ARG A 64 -2.43 1.85 -9.55
C ARG A 64 -2.04 0.61 -8.75
N ALA A 65 -0.97 0.69 -7.97
CA ALA A 65 -0.52 -0.38 -7.08
C ALA A 65 -1.23 -0.38 -5.72
N ALA A 66 -2.06 0.63 -5.42
CA ALA A 66 -2.85 0.72 -4.20
C ALA A 66 -3.73 -0.53 -4.03
N GLY A 67 -3.90 -0.96 -2.78
CA GLY A 67 -4.65 -2.17 -2.41
C GLY A 67 -3.88 -3.48 -2.56
N LYS A 68 -2.70 -3.50 -3.19
CA LYS A 68 -1.86 -4.72 -3.25
C LYS A 68 -1.13 -4.92 -1.91
N PRO A 69 -1.29 -6.07 -1.23
CA PRO A 69 -0.62 -6.34 0.04
C PRO A 69 0.87 -6.63 -0.19
N HIS A 70 1.73 -5.97 0.59
CA HIS A 70 3.17 -6.18 0.62
C HIS A 70 3.57 -6.63 2.02
N LYS A 71 4.41 -7.67 2.13
CA LYS A 71 4.86 -8.17 3.42
C LYS A 71 6.18 -7.50 3.81
N VAL A 72 6.20 -6.74 4.89
CA VAL A 72 7.41 -6.06 5.39
C VAL A 72 8.46 -7.10 5.79
N VAL A 73 9.70 -6.90 5.36
CA VAL A 73 10.85 -7.76 5.67
C VAL A 73 11.93 -7.07 6.48
N ALA A 74 12.11 -5.77 6.29
CA ALA A 74 13.05 -4.94 7.02
C ALA A 74 12.58 -3.48 7.01
N VAL A 75 12.97 -2.71 8.02
CA VAL A 75 12.66 -1.28 8.14
C VAL A 75 13.96 -0.57 8.50
N CYS A 76 14.27 0.48 7.73
CA CYS A 76 15.41 1.36 7.95
C CYS A 76 14.94 2.76 7.54
N LEU A 77 14.33 3.49 8.48
CA LEU A 77 13.64 4.74 8.16
C LEU A 77 14.55 5.73 7.42
N PRO A 78 14.01 6.41 6.40
CA PRO A 78 12.61 6.42 5.94
C PRO A 78 12.23 5.27 5.00
N PHE A 79 13.11 4.29 4.80
CA PHE A 79 12.94 3.20 3.85
C PHE A 79 12.31 1.95 4.49
N VAL A 80 11.25 1.45 3.89
CA VAL A 80 10.54 0.22 4.31
C VAL A 80 10.68 -0.81 3.21
N TYR A 81 11.36 -1.92 3.49
CA TYR A 81 11.55 -3.00 2.55
C TYR A 81 10.47 -4.06 2.71
N ALA A 82 9.80 -4.40 1.61
CA ALA A 82 8.72 -5.36 1.61
C ALA A 82 8.79 -6.31 0.41
N LYS A 83 8.16 -7.48 0.54
CA LYS A 83 7.99 -8.44 -0.54
C LYS A 83 6.60 -8.32 -1.15
N ARG A 84 6.56 -8.16 -2.47
CA ARG A 84 5.34 -8.35 -3.26
C ARG A 84 4.84 -9.80 -3.11
N PRO A 85 3.55 -10.11 -3.33
CA PRO A 85 3.06 -11.48 -3.36
C PRO A 85 3.82 -12.36 -4.36
N LYS A 86 4.35 -11.75 -5.44
CA LYS A 86 5.18 -12.37 -6.47
C LYS A 86 6.66 -12.59 -6.07
N GLY A 87 7.05 -12.28 -4.84
CA GLY A 87 8.41 -12.52 -4.33
C GLY A 87 9.44 -11.41 -4.56
N LYS A 88 9.23 -10.52 -5.55
CA LYS A 88 10.12 -9.37 -5.79
C LYS A 88 10.15 -8.43 -4.58
N LEU A 89 11.35 -8.05 -4.16
CA LEU A 89 11.58 -7.04 -3.13
C LEU A 89 11.24 -5.65 -3.69
N ILE A 90 10.65 -4.80 -2.86
CA ILE A 90 10.38 -3.40 -3.13
C ILE A 90 10.77 -2.59 -1.89
N ALA A 91 11.28 -1.38 -2.11
CA ALA A 91 11.47 -0.38 -1.07
C ALA A 91 10.37 0.67 -1.20
N PHE A 92 9.80 1.08 -0.07
CA PHE A 92 8.93 2.24 0.03
C PHE A 92 9.69 3.35 0.75
N ASP A 93 9.60 4.58 0.26
CA ASP A 93 10.09 5.76 0.97
C ASP A 93 8.91 6.43 1.67
N THR A 94 8.88 6.42 3.00
CA THR A 94 7.75 6.96 3.79
C THR A 94 7.61 8.48 3.68
N ARG A 95 8.60 9.18 3.11
CA ARG A 95 8.52 10.62 2.82
C ARG A 95 7.68 10.88 1.56
N GLN A 96 7.72 9.97 0.59
CA GLN A 96 6.97 10.08 -0.66
C GLN A 96 5.66 9.29 -0.62
N GLN A 97 5.64 8.16 0.10
CA GLN A 97 4.54 7.22 0.08
C GLN A 97 3.88 7.10 1.44
N GLN A 98 2.58 7.36 1.47
CA GLN A 98 1.75 7.12 2.64
C GLN A 98 1.32 5.66 2.66
N LEU A 99 1.67 4.95 3.73
CA LEU A 99 1.38 3.53 3.88
C LEU A 99 0.19 3.31 4.82
N VAL A 100 -0.54 2.23 4.57
CA VAL A 100 -1.57 1.71 5.49
C VAL A 100 -1.25 0.27 5.86
N ARG A 101 -1.48 -0.08 7.13
CA ARG A 101 -1.39 -1.45 7.64
C ARG A 101 -2.75 -2.14 7.41
N LEU A 102 -2.71 -3.30 6.77
CA LEU A 102 -3.86 -4.18 6.61
C LEU A 102 -4.06 -5.01 7.87
N ASP A 103 -5.32 -5.41 8.14
CA ASP A 103 -5.58 -6.43 9.16
C ASP A 103 -4.71 -7.67 8.92
N ARG A 104 -4.16 -8.23 10.00
CA ARG A 104 -3.15 -9.28 9.91
C ARG A 104 -3.71 -10.56 9.28
N ARG A 105 -4.96 -10.92 9.57
CA ARG A 105 -5.58 -12.15 9.05
C ARG A 105 -5.91 -11.97 7.57
N ASN A 106 -6.56 -10.85 7.24
CA ASN A 106 -6.97 -10.53 5.87
C ASN A 106 -5.76 -10.27 4.97
N GLY A 107 -4.80 -9.45 5.40
CA GLY A 107 -3.56 -9.16 4.68
C GLY A 107 -2.75 -10.41 4.38
N ARG A 108 -2.60 -11.32 5.35
CA ARG A 108 -1.93 -12.62 5.14
C ARG A 108 -2.68 -13.50 4.16
N SER A 109 -4.01 -13.57 4.28
CA SER A 109 -4.85 -14.38 3.39
C SER A 109 -4.73 -13.90 1.94
N LEU A 110 -4.93 -12.59 1.71
CA LEU A 110 -4.82 -11.96 0.40
C LEU A 110 -3.42 -12.13 -0.20
N TRP A 111 -2.37 -11.89 0.59
CA TRP A 111 -0.99 -12.06 0.13
C TRP A 111 -0.70 -13.50 -0.33
N LYS A 112 -1.22 -14.51 0.39
CA LYS A 112 -1.11 -15.92 -0.01
C LYS A 112 -1.92 -16.24 -1.27
N GLN A 113 -3.15 -15.73 -1.38
CA GLN A 113 -4.02 -15.97 -2.54
C GLN A 113 -3.41 -15.40 -3.83
N MET A 114 -2.96 -14.14 -3.78
CA MET A 114 -2.30 -13.48 -4.92
C MET A 114 -1.00 -14.17 -5.33
N ARG A 115 -0.29 -14.77 -4.38
CA ARG A 115 0.90 -15.58 -4.67
C ARG A 115 0.55 -16.89 -5.39
N LYS A 116 -0.59 -17.50 -5.08
CA LYS A 116 -1.06 -18.76 -5.71
C LYS A 116 -1.63 -18.53 -7.12
N ALA A 117 -2.38 -17.45 -7.34
CA ALA A 117 -3.03 -17.16 -8.61
C ALA A 117 -2.04 -17.12 -9.80
N LYS A 118 -0.81 -16.65 -9.60
CA LYS A 118 0.23 -16.66 -10.64
C LYS A 118 0.71 -18.06 -11.03
N LYS A 119 0.82 -18.99 -10.07
CA LYS A 119 1.29 -20.37 -10.35
C LYS A 119 0.37 -21.14 -11.31
N LYS A 120 -0.87 -20.69 -11.48
CA LYS A 120 -1.86 -21.32 -12.37
C LYS A 120 -1.89 -20.71 -13.77
N HIS A 121 -1.28 -19.53 -13.98
CA HIS A 121 -1.15 -18.88 -15.28
C HIS A 121 0.19 -19.25 -15.96
N ASP A 122 1.22 -19.59 -15.18
CA ASP A 122 2.53 -20.04 -15.70
C ASP A 122 2.61 -21.57 -15.88
N ARG A 123 1.47 -22.28 -15.85
CA ARG A 123 1.32 -23.71 -16.17
C ARG A 123 0.34 -23.83 -17.33
#